data_AF-A0A396U0D7-F1
#
_entry.id   AF-A0A396U0D7-F1
#
_cell.length_a   1.000
_cell.length_b   1.000
_cell.length_c   1.000
_cell.angle_alpha   90.00
_cell.angle_beta   90.00
_cell.angle_gamma   90.00
#
_symmetry.space_group_name_H-M   'P 1'
#
loop_
_entity.id
_entity.type
_entity.pdbx_description
1 polymer ?
#
loop_
_entity_poly.entity_id
_entity_poly.type
_entity_poly.pdbx_seq_one_letter_code
_entity_poly.pdbx_strand_id
1 'polypeptide(L)'
;MKLSFSLVNTIILTALLSNTAMATETPDKFKIAKIKKSAGFQSSTVKAYNDNMALCVSYLTDTTNSFSDKACTKAVSIIESINLDNNSKVNYFKSLSYSNRAISKYFQGDNKGALADLSNAILIDSNTITKSNFALIKELSLEENTLLETQSSEVSD
;
A
#
# COMPACT_ATOMS: atom_id res chain seq x y z
N MET A 1 -46.97 43.74 28.28
CA MET A 1 -46.50 42.56 27.51
C MET A 1 -45.86 41.59 28.49
N LYS A 2 -46.41 40.37 28.62
CA LYS A 2 -46.02 39.34 29.60
C LYS A 2 -44.94 38.39 29.04
N LEU A 3 -44.38 37.59 29.96
CA LEU A 3 -43.68 36.28 29.84
C LEU A 3 -42.16 36.40 30.04
N SER A 4 -41.57 36.11 31.21
CA SER A 4 -41.57 34.94 32.13
C SER A 4 -40.29 34.10 31.94
N PHE A 5 -39.50 34.02 33.01
CA PHE A 5 -38.41 33.05 33.18
C PHE A 5 -38.95 31.61 33.19
N SER A 6 -38.25 30.67 32.56
CA SER A 6 -38.32 29.25 32.90
C SER A 6 -37.00 28.52 32.61
N LEU A 7 -36.78 27.48 33.39
CA LEU A 7 -35.56 26.75 33.67
C LEU A 7 -35.05 25.87 32.52
N VAL A 8 -33.72 25.73 32.50
CA VAL A 8 -32.89 24.54 32.22
C VAL A 8 -33.62 23.32 31.64
N ASN A 9 -33.20 22.89 30.46
CA ASN A 9 -33.07 21.47 30.15
C ASN A 9 -31.82 21.23 29.30
N THR A 10 -30.79 20.76 29.99
CA THR A 10 -29.55 20.25 29.43
C THR A 10 -29.86 19.02 28.59
N ILE A 11 -29.71 19.10 27.27
CA ILE A 11 -29.57 17.91 26.44
C ILE A 11 -28.08 17.77 26.17
N ILE A 12 -27.43 17.00 27.04
CA ILE A 12 -26.14 16.40 26.76
C ILE A 12 -26.40 15.40 25.63
N LEU A 13 -26.25 15.83 24.38
CA LEU A 13 -26.15 14.88 23.30
C LEU A 13 -24.72 14.36 23.34
N THR A 14 -24.55 13.25 24.06
CA THR A 14 -23.34 12.43 24.01
C THR A 14 -23.09 12.08 22.56
N ALA A 15 -22.15 12.78 21.93
CA ALA A 15 -21.50 12.28 20.73
C ALA A 15 -20.85 10.97 21.14
N LEU A 16 -21.50 9.85 20.81
CA LEU A 16 -20.85 8.55 20.86
C LEU A 16 -19.59 8.71 20.03
N LEU A 17 -18.46 8.56 20.70
CA LEU A 17 -17.16 8.37 20.10
C LEU A 17 -17.28 7.14 19.21
N SER A 18 -17.58 7.33 17.93
CA SER A 18 -17.29 6.31 16.94
C SER A 18 -15.78 6.20 16.92
N ASN A 19 -15.27 5.24 17.70
CA ASN A 19 -13.91 4.74 17.66
C ASN A 19 -13.68 4.15 16.27
N THR A 20 -13.46 4.98 15.26
CA THR A 20 -12.68 4.55 14.11
C THR A 20 -11.23 4.89 14.46
N ALA A 21 -10.65 4.10 15.37
CA ALA A 21 -9.21 3.93 15.35
C ALA A 21 -8.89 3.18 14.04
N MET A 22 -8.87 3.92 12.92
CA MET A 22 -8.16 3.48 11.74
C MET A 22 -6.69 3.53 12.12
N ALA A 23 -6.19 2.47 12.75
CA ALA A 23 -4.78 2.28 12.99
C ALA A 23 -4.11 2.00 11.64
N THR A 24 -3.90 3.04 10.84
CA THR A 24 -3.09 2.96 9.61
C THR A 24 -1.63 3.20 9.98
N GLU A 25 -1.00 2.24 10.68
CA GLU A 25 0.44 2.24 10.89
C GLU A 25 1.04 0.89 10.48
N THR A 26 0.91 0.58 9.19
CA THR A 26 1.61 -0.51 8.52
C THR A 26 2.88 -0.14 7.72
N PRO A 27 3.23 1.13 7.40
CA PRO A 27 4.42 1.42 6.58
C PRO A 27 5.73 0.86 7.12
N ASP A 28 5.92 0.88 8.45
CA ASP A 28 7.19 0.53 9.08
C ASP A 28 7.55 -0.97 8.97
N LYS A 29 6.56 -1.83 8.72
CA LYS A 29 6.78 -3.27 8.54
C LYS A 29 7.13 -3.64 7.10
N PHE A 30 6.76 -2.81 6.13
CA PHE A 30 6.97 -3.11 4.72
C PHE A 30 8.41 -2.83 4.28
N LYS A 31 8.99 -3.78 3.52
CA LYS A 31 10.29 -3.58 2.88
C LYS A 31 10.11 -2.84 1.57
N ILE A 32 10.19 -1.52 1.60
CA ILE A 32 10.12 -0.67 0.40
C ILE A 32 11.46 -0.69 -0.34
N ALA A 33 11.44 -1.17 -1.58
CA ALA A 33 12.63 -1.29 -2.39
C ALA A 33 13.07 0.08 -2.94
N LYS A 34 14.26 0.55 -2.56
CA LYS A 34 14.87 1.78 -3.07
C LYS A 34 15.88 1.45 -4.16
N ILE A 35 15.56 1.76 -5.41
CA ILE A 35 16.45 1.47 -6.57
C ILE A 35 17.28 2.72 -6.87
N LYS A 36 18.51 2.76 -6.36
CA LYS A 36 19.47 3.84 -6.63
C LYS A 36 20.17 3.57 -7.95
N LYS A 37 19.80 4.29 -9.02
CA LYS A 37 20.43 4.26 -10.35
C LYS A 37 20.69 2.84 -10.89
N SER A 38 19.93 2.43 -11.90
CA SER A 38 20.25 1.30 -12.77
C SER A 38 21.53 1.52 -13.62
N ALA A 39 22.67 1.68 -12.96
CA ALA A 39 23.98 1.89 -13.58
C ALA A 39 24.25 0.78 -14.61
N GLY A 40 24.56 1.17 -15.84
CA GLY A 40 24.78 0.27 -16.98
C GLY A 40 23.72 0.32 -18.08
N PHE A 41 22.55 0.92 -17.82
CA PHE A 41 21.50 1.11 -18.83
C PHE A 41 21.28 2.61 -19.07
N GLN A 42 21.99 3.20 -20.03
CA GLN A 42 21.83 4.62 -20.36
C GLN A 42 20.83 4.77 -21.52
N SER A 43 19.55 4.92 -21.19
CA SER A 43 18.49 5.25 -22.16
C SER A 43 17.44 6.17 -21.53
N SER A 44 16.69 6.89 -22.37
CA SER A 44 15.55 7.70 -21.93
C SER A 44 14.50 6.88 -21.19
N THR A 45 14.27 5.63 -21.62
CA THR A 45 13.38 4.66 -20.95
C THR A 45 13.86 4.36 -19.54
N VAL A 46 15.16 4.12 -19.36
CA VAL A 46 15.73 3.80 -18.05
C VAL A 46 15.71 5.01 -17.12
N LYS A 47 15.93 6.21 -17.66
CA LYS A 47 15.73 7.45 -16.89
C LYS A 47 14.28 7.56 -16.41
N ALA A 48 13.31 7.40 -17.32
CA ALA A 48 11.89 7.45 -16.98
C ALA A 48 11.51 6.41 -15.92
N TYR A 49 12.06 5.19 -16.00
CA TYR A 49 11.89 4.18 -14.97
C TYR A 49 12.42 4.65 -13.61
N ASN A 50 13.67 5.11 -13.55
CA ASN A 50 14.30 5.57 -12.31
C ASN A 50 13.52 6.72 -11.67
N ASP A 51 13.06 7.68 -12.48
CA ASP A 51 12.30 8.83 -12.00
C ASP A 51 10.96 8.40 -11.38
N ASN A 52 10.20 7.52 -12.05
CA ASN A 52 8.93 7.02 -11.53
C ASN A 52 9.12 6.10 -10.31
N MET A 53 10.19 5.30 -10.30
CA MET A 53 10.51 4.45 -9.17
C MET A 53 10.89 5.29 -7.93
N ALA A 54 11.63 6.38 -8.11
CA ALA A 54 11.93 7.32 -7.04
C ALA A 54 10.66 7.98 -6.48
N LEU A 55 9.73 8.40 -7.35
CA LEU A 55 8.43 8.94 -6.94
C LEU A 55 7.60 7.89 -6.18
N CYS A 56 7.52 6.67 -6.70
CA CYS A 56 6.83 5.54 -6.06
C CYS A 56 7.35 5.32 -4.63
N VAL A 57 8.67 5.23 -4.46
CA VAL A 57 9.29 5.09 -3.13
C VAL A 57 8.97 6.28 -2.24
N SER A 58 9.06 7.51 -2.75
CA SER A 58 8.78 8.72 -1.98
C SER A 58 7.35 8.72 -1.43
N TYR A 59 6.37 8.38 -2.27
CA TYR A 59 4.97 8.33 -1.86
C TYR A 59 4.65 7.14 -0.95
N LEU A 60 5.32 5.99 -1.11
CA LEU A 60 5.17 4.87 -0.17
C LEU A 60 5.71 5.19 1.23
N THR A 61 6.69 6.09 1.31
CA THR A 61 7.25 6.56 2.59
C THR A 61 6.53 7.78 3.17
N ASP A 62 5.59 8.36 2.43
CA ASP A 62 4.80 9.53 2.84
C ASP A 62 3.33 9.13 2.98
N THR A 63 2.91 8.82 4.20
CA THR A 63 1.57 8.33 4.54
C THR A 63 0.45 9.34 4.27
N THR A 64 0.79 10.60 3.98
CA THR A 64 -0.18 11.65 3.66
C THR A 64 -0.57 11.65 2.18
N ASN A 65 0.06 10.80 1.36
CA ASN A 65 0.02 10.93 -0.09
C ASN A 65 -0.52 9.68 -0.81
N SER A 66 -1.65 9.85 -1.51
CA SER A 66 -2.32 8.79 -2.27
C SER A 66 -1.76 8.55 -3.68
N PHE A 67 -0.73 9.29 -4.12
CA PHE A 67 -0.19 9.17 -5.49
C PHE A 67 0.76 7.97 -5.70
N SER A 68 0.97 7.14 -4.68
CA SER A 68 1.85 5.95 -4.79
C SER A 68 1.39 5.01 -5.91
N ASP A 69 0.08 4.79 -6.08
CA ASP A 69 -0.46 3.88 -7.09
C ASP A 69 0.02 4.22 -8.51
N LYS A 70 -0.19 5.49 -8.88
CA LYS A 70 0.13 6.01 -10.20
C LYS A 70 1.63 5.92 -10.48
N ALA A 71 2.46 6.32 -9.51
CA ALA A 71 3.91 6.30 -9.67
C ALA A 71 4.44 4.86 -9.77
N CYS A 72 3.99 3.96 -8.90
CA CYS A 72 4.40 2.56 -8.91
C CYS A 72 3.90 1.82 -10.17
N THR A 73 2.67 2.07 -10.60
CA THR A 73 2.12 1.54 -11.86
C THR A 73 2.92 2.01 -13.07
N LYS A 74 3.32 3.29 -13.10
CA LYS A 74 4.15 3.80 -14.19
C LYS A 74 5.54 3.17 -14.19
N ALA A 75 6.16 2.97 -13.02
CA ALA A 75 7.43 2.27 -12.91
C ALA A 75 7.35 0.83 -13.45
N VAL A 76 6.32 0.06 -13.05
CA VAL A 76 6.06 -1.30 -13.55
C VAL A 76 5.89 -1.31 -15.08
N SER A 77 5.04 -0.44 -15.61
CA SER A 77 4.80 -0.37 -17.07
C SER A 77 6.09 -0.09 -17.86
N ILE A 78 6.97 0.79 -17.34
CA ILE A 78 8.23 1.10 -18.02
C ILE A 78 9.19 -0.09 -17.96
N ILE A 79 9.38 -0.74 -16.81
CA ILE A 79 10.31 -1.88 -16.71
C ILE A 79 9.80 -3.11 -17.48
N GLU A 80 8.50 -3.25 -17.69
CA GLU A 80 7.92 -4.25 -18.58
C GLU A 80 8.18 -3.97 -20.06
N SER A 81 8.24 -2.69 -20.44
CA SER A 81 8.60 -2.30 -21.82
C SER A 81 10.07 -2.55 -22.16
N ILE A 82 10.92 -2.78 -21.15
CA ILE A 82 12.32 -3.12 -21.36
C ILE A 82 12.41 -4.60 -21.73
N ASN A 83 12.48 -4.86 -23.03
CA ASN A 83 12.61 -6.21 -23.59
C ASN A 83 14.07 -6.71 -23.51
N LEU A 84 14.44 -7.16 -22.32
CA LEU A 84 15.74 -7.77 -22.03
C LEU A 84 15.52 -9.10 -21.29
N ASP A 85 14.96 -10.05 -22.02
CA ASP A 85 14.67 -11.38 -21.50
C ASP A 85 15.91 -12.03 -20.88
N ASN A 86 15.70 -12.78 -19.81
CA ASN A 86 16.74 -13.47 -19.04
C ASN A 86 17.85 -12.56 -18.46
N ASN A 87 17.68 -11.24 -18.49
CA ASN A 87 18.57 -10.33 -17.77
C ASN A 87 18.21 -10.32 -16.28
N SER A 88 19.05 -10.96 -15.46
CA SER A 88 18.83 -11.09 -14.01
C SER A 88 18.62 -9.74 -13.32
N LYS A 89 19.33 -8.69 -13.73
CA LYS A 89 19.21 -7.35 -13.16
C LYS A 89 17.87 -6.70 -13.50
N VAL A 90 17.39 -6.85 -14.73
CA VAL A 90 16.05 -6.36 -15.14
C VAL A 90 14.95 -7.15 -14.45
N ASN A 91 15.06 -8.48 -14.36
CA ASN A 91 14.10 -9.31 -13.65
C ASN A 91 14.04 -8.95 -12.16
N TYR A 92 15.19 -8.77 -11.51
CA TYR A 92 15.25 -8.29 -10.13
C TYR A 92 14.54 -6.95 -9.95
N PHE A 93 14.83 -5.96 -10.80
CA PHE A 93 14.17 -4.65 -10.76
C PHE A 93 12.66 -4.71 -11.05
N LYS A 94 12.24 -5.58 -11.97
CA LYS A 94 10.84 -5.83 -12.28
C LYS A 94 10.12 -6.42 -11.05
N SER A 95 10.70 -7.43 -10.41
CA SER A 95 10.20 -8.02 -9.16
C SER A 95 10.07 -6.99 -8.03
N LEU A 96 11.09 -6.15 -7.82
CA LEU A 96 11.02 -5.08 -6.82
C LEU A 96 9.95 -4.02 -7.15
N SER A 97 9.75 -3.69 -8.43
CA SER A 97 8.71 -2.73 -8.85
C SER A 97 7.31 -3.24 -8.56
N TYR A 98 7.07 -4.53 -8.86
CA TYR A 98 5.83 -5.20 -8.49
C TYR A 98 5.61 -5.22 -6.98
N SER A 99 6.67 -5.47 -6.20
CA SER A 99 6.57 -5.44 -4.73
C SER A 99 6.18 -4.07 -4.19
N ASN A 100 6.76 -3.00 -4.71
CA ASN A 100 6.38 -1.64 -4.29
C ASN A 100 4.94 -1.29 -4.71
N ARG A 101 4.49 -1.68 -5.90
CA ARG A 101 3.09 -1.50 -6.30
C ARG A 101 2.13 -2.29 -5.41
N ALA A 102 2.51 -3.49 -4.99
CA ALA A 102 1.69 -4.28 -4.06
C ALA A 102 1.48 -3.58 -2.72
N ILE A 103 2.52 -2.97 -2.16
CA ILE A 103 2.41 -2.17 -0.93
C ILE A 103 1.40 -1.02 -1.13
N SER A 104 1.48 -0.32 -2.28
CA SER A 104 0.54 0.75 -2.62
C SER A 104 -0.90 0.26 -2.73
N LYS A 105 -1.13 -0.90 -3.36
CA LYS A 105 -2.47 -1.52 -3.46
C LYS A 105 -3.02 -1.92 -2.10
N TYR A 106 -2.17 -2.50 -1.24
CA TYR A 106 -2.57 -2.84 0.13
C TYR A 106 -3.00 -1.60 0.93
N PHE A 107 -2.25 -0.51 0.86
CA PHE A 107 -2.66 0.76 1.50
C PHE A 107 -3.96 1.35 0.93
N GLN A 108 -4.38 0.94 -0.26
CA GLN A 108 -5.67 1.30 -0.85
C GLN A 108 -6.80 0.28 -0.54
N GLY A 109 -6.52 -0.76 0.25
CA GLY A 109 -7.45 -1.84 0.56
C GLY A 109 -7.58 -2.91 -0.53
N ASP A 110 -6.77 -2.86 -1.58
CA ASP A 110 -6.74 -3.89 -2.64
C ASP A 110 -5.80 -5.05 -2.26
N ASN A 111 -6.20 -5.81 -1.24
CA ASN A 111 -5.42 -6.94 -0.74
C ASN A 111 -5.23 -8.04 -1.80
N LYS A 112 -6.26 -8.28 -2.62
CA LYS A 112 -6.21 -9.29 -3.71
C LYS A 112 -5.21 -8.87 -4.79
N GLY A 113 -5.27 -7.62 -5.25
CA GLY A 113 -4.35 -7.09 -6.24
C GLY A 113 -2.92 -6.97 -5.72
N ALA A 114 -2.73 -6.69 -4.43
CA ALA A 114 -1.42 -6.69 -3.79
C ALA A 114 -0.79 -8.10 -3.78
N LEU A 115 -1.55 -9.11 -3.35
CA LEU A 115 -1.08 -10.52 -3.38
C LEU A 115 -0.81 -11.01 -4.80
N ALA A 116 -1.60 -10.61 -5.79
CA ALA A 116 -1.36 -10.91 -7.20
C ALA A 116 -0.04 -10.31 -7.70
N ASP A 117 0.22 -9.03 -7.39
CA ASP A 117 1.49 -8.37 -7.76
C ASP A 117 2.70 -9.05 -7.15
N LEU A 118 2.63 -9.43 -5.86
CA LEU A 118 3.74 -10.12 -5.19
C LEU A 118 3.92 -11.55 -5.69
N SER A 119 2.84 -12.24 -6.05
CA SER A 119 2.92 -13.57 -6.67
C SER A 119 3.66 -13.49 -8.01
N ASN A 120 3.31 -12.51 -8.85
CA ASN A 120 4.02 -12.26 -10.11
C ASN A 120 5.49 -11.87 -9.87
N ALA A 121 5.75 -11.02 -8.87
CA ALA A 121 7.11 -10.63 -8.52
C ALA A 121 7.99 -11.83 -8.17
N ILE A 122 7.48 -12.76 -7.37
CA ILE A 122 8.19 -13.98 -6.96
C ILE A 122 8.46 -14.89 -8.16
N LEU A 123 7.53 -14.99 -9.12
CA LEU A 123 7.72 -15.76 -10.36
C LEU A 123 8.82 -15.16 -11.25
N ILE A 124 8.92 -13.82 -11.31
CA ILE A 124 9.92 -13.11 -12.10
C ILE A 124 11.31 -13.24 -11.46
N ASP A 125 11.40 -12.92 -10.17
CA ASP A 125 12.62 -13.05 -9.37
C ASP A 125 12.24 -13.25 -7.90
N SER A 126 12.57 -14.43 -7.40
CA SER A 126 12.28 -14.85 -6.04
C SER A 126 13.38 -14.34 -5.08
N ASN A 127 13.17 -13.14 -4.53
CA ASN A 127 14.08 -12.54 -3.55
C ASN A 127 13.43 -12.33 -2.17
N THR A 128 14.26 -11.98 -1.18
CA THR A 128 13.84 -11.83 0.21
C THR A 128 12.83 -10.70 0.41
N ILE A 129 12.91 -9.60 -0.36
CA ILE A 129 12.00 -8.45 -0.21
C ILE A 129 10.58 -8.87 -0.59
N THR A 130 10.41 -9.47 -1.78
CA THR A 130 9.09 -9.85 -2.30
C THR A 130 8.44 -10.94 -1.46
N LYS A 131 9.21 -11.95 -1.03
CA LYS A 131 8.71 -12.99 -0.11
C LYS A 131 8.29 -12.43 1.25
N SER A 132 9.07 -11.52 1.81
CA SER A 132 8.74 -10.90 3.11
C SER A 132 7.44 -10.09 3.01
N ASN A 133 7.32 -9.26 1.97
CA ASN A 133 6.12 -8.45 1.77
C ASN A 133 4.89 -9.33 1.47
N PHE A 134 5.06 -10.43 0.72
CA PHE A 134 3.97 -11.39 0.47
C PHE A 134 3.45 -12.03 1.76
N ALA A 135 4.38 -12.53 2.59
CA ALA A 135 4.01 -13.13 3.88
C ALA A 135 3.29 -12.12 4.78
N LEU A 136 3.82 -10.89 4.87
CA LEU A 136 3.23 -9.83 5.68
C LEU A 136 1.82 -9.44 5.21
N ILE A 137 1.59 -9.21 3.91
CA ILE A 137 0.24 -8.88 3.42
C ILE A 137 -0.72 -10.04 3.67
N LYS A 138 -0.27 -11.28 3.48
CA LYS A 138 -1.10 -12.45 3.73
C LYS A 138 -1.51 -12.54 5.21
N GLU A 139 -0.57 -12.32 6.13
CA GLU A 139 -0.83 -12.29 7.57
C GLU A 139 -1.82 -11.18 7.94
N LEU A 140 -1.55 -9.93 7.53
CA LEU A 140 -2.42 -8.79 7.80
C LEU A 140 -3.82 -8.97 7.21
N SER A 141 -3.93 -9.54 6.00
CA SER A 141 -5.24 -9.80 5.37
C SER A 141 -6.06 -10.87 6.11
N LEU A 142 -5.41 -11.77 6.85
CA LEU A 142 -6.10 -12.76 7.67
C LEU A 142 -6.58 -12.14 8.98
N GLU A 143 -5.75 -11.30 9.61
CA GLU A 143 -6.12 -10.56 10.82
C GLU A 143 -7.34 -9.66 10.57
N GLU A 144 -7.34 -8.90 9.46
CA GLU A 144 -8.47 -8.05 9.04
C GLU A 144 -9.78 -8.85 8.95
N ASN A 145 -9.75 -10.04 8.34
CA ASN A 145 -10.95 -10.89 8.23
C ASN A 145 -11.44 -11.37 9.60
N THR A 146 -10.54 -11.78 10.48
CA THR A 146 -10.92 -12.25 11.83
C THR A 146 -11.54 -11.15 12.69
N LEU A 147 -11.10 -9.90 12.54
CA LEU A 147 -11.66 -8.75 13.25
C LEU A 147 -13.04 -8.35 12.74
N LEU A 148 -13.31 -8.54 11.45
CA LEU A 148 -14.64 -8.30 10.85
C LEU A 148 -15.66 -9.35 11.32
N GLU A 149 -15.24 -10.60 11.49
CA GLU A 149 -16.10 -11.67 11.98
C GLU A 149 -16.52 -11.46 13.44
N THR A 150 -15.60 -11.03 14.32
CA THR A 150 -15.91 -10.78 15.73
C THR A 150 -16.80 -9.57 15.96
N GLN A 151 -16.67 -8.50 15.16
CA GLN A 151 -17.56 -7.34 15.24
C GLN A 151 -19.00 -7.64 14.76
N SER A 152 -19.17 -8.62 13.87
CA SER A 152 -20.49 -9.01 13.37
C SER A 152 -21.32 -9.83 14.37
N SER A 153 -20.67 -10.49 15.34
CA SER A 153 -21.32 -11.30 16.37
C SER A 153 -21.77 -10.54 17.62
N GLU A 154 -21.30 -9.31 17.84
CA GLU A 154 -21.66 -8.50 19.02
C GLU A 154 -22.89 -7.58 18.80
N VAL A 155 -23.43 -7.52 17.59
CA VAL A 155 -24.57 -6.63 17.23
C VAL A 155 -25.92 -7.37 17.24
N SER A 156 -25.92 -8.68 17.48
CA SER A 156 -27.12 -9.53 17.35
C SER A 156 -27.83 -9.95 18.65
N ASP A 157 -27.44 -9.42 19.82
CA ASP A 157 -28.12 -9.70 21.11
C ASP A 157 -28.73 -8.44 21.75
#